data_AF-A0AA42X281-F1
#
_entry.id   AF-A0AA42X281-F1
#
_cell.length_a   1.000
_cell.length_b   1.000
_cell.length_c   1.000
_cell.angle_alpha   90.00
_cell.angle_beta   90.00
_cell.angle_gamma   90.00
#
_symmetry.space_group_name_H-M   'P 1'
#
loop_
_entity.id
_entity.type
_entity.pdbx_description
1 polymer ?
#
loop_
_entity_poly.entity_id
_entity_poly.type
_entity_poly.pdbx_seq_one_letter_code
_entity_poly.pdbx_strand_id
1 'polypeptide(L)'
;MVEDLAAVRKEPMSFDAVAIELATLYETKYGLFNHGDPYAKRQRPLALAALHPKEDASRYSPLYARIDKYRRLKIYSATGLSLTEFLNLPRDIVEEILRQTERDAAVEASHVDKVSHDLDKIMGKK
;
A
#
# COMPACT_ATOMS: atom_id res chain seq x y z
N MET A 1 17.88 -17.49 -11.99
CA MET A 1 17.39 -18.70 -12.68
C MET A 1 15.88 -18.61 -12.72
N VAL A 2 15.37 -18.06 -13.81
CA VAL A 2 13.95 -17.87 -14.10
C VAL A 2 13.65 -18.87 -15.20
N GLU A 3 13.46 -20.13 -14.84
CA GLU A 3 13.03 -21.14 -15.79
C GLU A 3 11.84 -21.87 -15.19
N ASP A 4 10.82 -22.00 -16.04
CA ASP A 4 9.66 -22.87 -15.90
C ASP A 4 8.38 -22.32 -15.22
N LEU A 5 7.85 -21.21 -15.78
CA LEU A 5 6.46 -20.76 -15.59
C LEU A 5 5.53 -21.15 -16.76
N ALA A 6 5.97 -22.00 -17.69
CA ALA A 6 5.29 -22.22 -18.97
C ALA A 6 4.55 -23.55 -19.13
N ALA A 7 4.41 -24.36 -18.08
CA ALA A 7 3.50 -25.52 -18.08
C ALA A 7 2.10 -25.10 -17.60
N VAL A 8 1.41 -24.24 -18.36
CA VAL A 8 0.01 -23.92 -18.09
C VAL A 8 -0.82 -25.17 -18.39
N ARG A 9 -1.19 -25.87 -17.32
CA ARG A 9 -2.03 -27.07 -17.32
C ARG A 9 -3.35 -26.79 -18.05
N LYS A 10 -3.68 -27.60 -19.07
CA LYS A 10 -4.78 -27.35 -20.04
C LYS A 10 -6.17 -27.82 -19.62
N GLU A 11 -6.32 -28.53 -18.50
CA GLU A 11 -7.61 -29.09 -18.10
C GLU A 11 -8.31 -28.18 -17.08
N PRO A 12 -9.61 -27.87 -17.26
CA PRO A 12 -10.36 -27.07 -16.32
C PRO A 12 -10.48 -27.84 -15.00
N MET A 13 -9.81 -27.34 -13.99
CA MET A 13 -9.84 -27.87 -12.64
C MET A 13 -11.20 -27.53 -12.01
N SER A 14 -11.73 -28.40 -11.14
CA SER A 14 -12.95 -28.09 -10.41
C SER A 14 -12.74 -26.85 -9.53
N PHE A 15 -13.80 -26.08 -9.31
CA PHE A 15 -13.73 -24.86 -8.51
C PHE A 15 -13.07 -25.09 -7.14
N ASP A 16 -13.41 -26.20 -6.48
CA ASP A 16 -12.85 -26.57 -5.18
C ASP A 16 -11.35 -26.86 -5.26
N ALA A 17 -10.92 -27.57 -6.31
CA ALA A 17 -9.50 -27.88 -6.51
C ALA A 17 -8.70 -26.61 -6.83
N VAL A 18 -9.26 -25.66 -7.59
CA VAL A 18 -8.63 -24.34 -7.81
C VAL A 18 -8.48 -23.59 -6.50
N ALA A 19 -9.52 -23.56 -5.65
CA ALA A 19 -9.48 -22.87 -4.37
C ALA A 19 -8.42 -23.47 -3.43
N ILE A 20 -8.34 -24.81 -3.36
CA ILE A 20 -7.33 -25.52 -2.56
C ILE A 20 -5.92 -25.25 -3.09
N GLU A 21 -5.72 -25.29 -4.42
CA GLU A 21 -4.42 -25.04 -5.03
C GLU A 21 -3.97 -23.59 -4.83
N LEU A 22 -4.88 -22.62 -4.95
CA LEU A 22 -4.59 -21.21 -4.71
C LEU A 22 -4.18 -20.96 -3.26
N ALA A 23 -4.89 -21.57 -2.30
CA ALA A 23 -4.56 -21.49 -0.88
C ALA A 23 -3.20 -22.13 -0.58
N THR A 24 -2.96 -23.34 -1.10
CA THR A 24 -1.70 -24.06 -0.90
C THR A 24 -0.51 -23.30 -1.49
N LEU A 25 -0.67 -22.74 -2.70
CA LEU A 25 0.35 -21.91 -3.34
C LEU A 25 0.59 -20.61 -2.58
N TYR A 26 -0.46 -19.97 -2.07
CA TYR A 26 -0.33 -18.79 -1.24
C TYR A 26 0.49 -19.11 0.02
N GLU A 27 0.14 -20.17 0.73
CA GLU A 27 0.80 -20.59 1.97
C GLU A 27 2.27 -20.97 1.76
N THR A 28 2.58 -21.73 0.71
CA THR A 28 3.96 -22.13 0.41
C THR A 28 4.79 -21.00 -0.18
N LYS A 29 4.25 -20.22 -1.14
CA LYS A 29 4.97 -19.10 -1.77
C LYS A 29 5.28 -17.97 -0.79
N TYR A 30 4.37 -17.67 0.12
CA TYR A 30 4.59 -16.63 1.13
C TYR A 30 5.34 -17.14 2.36
N GLY A 31 5.60 -18.44 2.45
CA GLY A 31 6.33 -19.09 3.54
C GLY A 31 5.52 -19.19 4.84
N LEU A 32 4.20 -19.16 4.73
CA LEU A 32 3.26 -19.17 5.84
C LEU A 32 3.30 -20.53 6.55
N PHE A 33 3.00 -21.59 5.80
CA PHE A 33 3.01 -22.95 6.31
C PHE A 33 3.03 -23.98 5.16
N ASN A 34 3.66 -25.14 5.38
CA ASN A 34 3.66 -26.24 4.42
C ASN A 34 2.85 -27.42 4.97
N HIS A 35 1.59 -27.53 4.54
CA HIS A 35 0.70 -28.61 4.95
C HIS A 35 1.10 -30.00 4.40
N GLY A 36 1.98 -30.05 3.41
CA GLY A 36 2.53 -31.29 2.83
C GLY A 36 3.70 -31.87 3.61
N ASP A 37 4.32 -31.10 4.52
CA ASP A 37 5.41 -31.59 5.37
C ASP A 37 4.87 -32.16 6.70
N PRO A 38 5.04 -33.46 6.96
CA PRO A 38 4.61 -34.09 8.21
C PRO A 38 5.33 -33.54 9.45
N TYR A 39 6.56 -33.02 9.30
CA TYR A 39 7.35 -32.45 10.40
C TYR A 39 6.87 -31.04 10.76
N ALA A 40 6.45 -30.24 9.77
CA ALA A 40 5.89 -28.91 10.00
C ALA A 40 4.62 -28.94 10.88
N LYS A 41 3.75 -29.94 10.68
CA LYS A 41 2.53 -30.15 11.50
C LYS A 41 2.81 -30.44 12.97
N ARG A 42 3.93 -31.11 13.29
CA ARG A 42 4.32 -31.42 14.67
C ARG A 42 4.89 -30.20 15.41
N GLN A 43 5.54 -29.29 14.68
CA GLN A 43 6.20 -28.13 15.29
C GLN A 43 5.27 -26.93 15.47
N ARG A 44 4.22 -26.79 14.66
CA ARG A 44 3.30 -25.64 14.70
C ARG A 44 1.83 -26.07 14.54
N PRO A 45 1.24 -26.74 15.55
CA PRO A 45 -0.15 -27.22 15.48
C PRO A 45 -1.19 -26.10 15.37
N LEU A 46 -0.83 -24.86 15.75
CA LEU A 46 -1.68 -23.67 15.64
C LEU A 46 -1.28 -22.74 14.49
N ALA A 47 -0.56 -23.23 13.48
CA ALA A 47 -0.09 -22.41 12.35
C ALA A 47 -1.23 -21.67 11.63
N LEU A 48 -2.42 -22.28 11.54
CA LEU A 48 -3.61 -21.66 10.93
C LEU A 48 -4.18 -20.47 11.71
N ALA A 49 -3.91 -20.40 13.02
CA ALA A 49 -4.33 -19.28 13.87
C ALA A 49 -3.21 -18.26 14.09
N ALA A 50 -2.00 -18.53 13.56
CA ALA A 50 -0.85 -17.68 13.76
C ALA A 50 -0.87 -16.54 12.72
N LEU A 51 -0.97 -15.30 13.19
CA LEU A 51 -0.87 -14.12 12.33
C LEU A 51 0.53 -14.05 11.73
N HIS A 52 0.64 -14.14 10.41
CA HIS A 52 1.91 -13.93 9.75
C HIS A 52 2.18 -12.43 9.54
N PRO A 53 3.44 -11.95 9.61
CA PRO A 53 3.74 -10.53 9.40
C PRO A 53 3.28 -9.96 8.05
N LYS A 54 3.10 -10.81 7.02
CA LYS A 54 2.54 -10.39 5.73
C LYS A 54 1.00 -10.27 5.73
N GLU A 55 0.34 -10.83 6.72
CA GLU A 55 -1.10 -10.69 6.97
C GLU A 55 -1.39 -9.50 7.90
N ASP A 56 -0.35 -8.87 8.46
CA ASP A 56 -0.48 -7.68 9.29
C ASP A 56 -0.89 -6.46 8.46
N ALA A 57 -2.20 -6.27 8.34
CA ALA A 57 -2.80 -5.09 7.73
C ALA A 57 -2.88 -3.88 8.67
N SER A 58 -2.38 -3.96 9.90
CA SER A 58 -2.52 -2.89 10.90
C SER A 58 -1.96 -1.56 10.40
N ARG A 59 -0.82 -1.59 9.69
CA ARG A 59 -0.16 -0.42 9.10
C ARG A 59 -0.85 0.14 7.85
N TYR A 60 -1.75 -0.63 7.23
CA TYR A 60 -2.47 -0.24 6.02
C TYR A 60 -3.92 0.17 6.32
N SER A 61 -4.26 0.39 7.60
CA SER A 61 -5.60 0.84 7.94
C SER A 61 -5.90 2.21 7.31
N PRO A 62 -7.17 2.49 6.95
CA PRO A 62 -7.56 3.79 6.41
C PRO A 62 -7.19 4.96 7.32
N LEU A 63 -7.12 4.74 8.64
CA LEU A 63 -6.71 5.76 9.60
C LEU A 63 -5.24 6.14 9.43
N TYR A 64 -4.33 5.17 9.38
CA TYR A 64 -2.91 5.44 9.18
C TYR A 64 -2.62 6.05 7.81
N ALA A 65 -3.34 5.60 6.78
CA ALA A 65 -3.27 6.21 5.46
C ALA A 65 -3.67 7.70 5.48
N ARG A 66 -4.73 8.07 6.23
CA ARG A 66 -5.13 9.47 6.41
C ARG A 66 -4.10 10.28 7.18
N ILE A 67 -3.51 9.71 8.23
CA ILE A 67 -2.44 10.37 9.01
C ILE A 67 -1.22 10.65 8.12
N ASP A 68 -0.81 9.68 7.29
CA ASP A 68 0.31 9.88 6.38
C ASP A 68 0.00 10.95 5.32
N LYS A 69 -1.22 10.94 4.74
CA LYS A 69 -1.67 12.00 3.82
C LYS A 69 -1.68 13.37 4.49
N TYR A 70 -2.19 13.47 5.72
CA TYR A 70 -2.21 14.72 6.48
C TYR A 70 -0.81 15.32 6.61
N ARG A 71 0.19 14.49 6.94
CA ARG A 71 1.59 14.91 7.05
C ARG A 71 2.17 15.29 5.68
N ARG A 72 1.98 14.46 4.66
CA ARG A 72 2.57 14.65 3.32
C ARG A 72 2.05 15.91 2.63
N LEU A 73 0.77 16.20 2.76
CA LEU A 73 0.13 17.37 2.17
C LEU A 73 0.21 18.62 3.06
N LYS A 74 0.89 18.54 4.21
CA LYS A 74 1.06 19.64 5.16
C LYS A 74 -0.29 20.34 5.48
N ILE A 75 -1.33 19.55 5.75
CA ILE A 75 -2.71 20.06 5.92
C ILE A 75 -2.81 21.14 6.99
N TYR A 76 -2.03 21.03 8.07
CA TYR A 76 -1.93 22.06 9.11
C TYR A 76 -1.53 23.43 8.53
N SER A 77 -0.53 23.46 7.65
CA SER A 77 -0.04 24.69 7.03
C SER A 77 -1.05 25.26 6.04
N ALA A 78 -1.81 24.41 5.34
CA ALA A 78 -2.79 24.83 4.35
C ALA A 78 -4.12 25.32 4.96
N THR A 79 -4.57 24.69 6.06
CA THR A 79 -5.93 24.88 6.59
C THR A 79 -5.97 25.37 8.04
N GLY A 80 -4.85 25.29 8.77
CA GLY A 80 -4.79 25.56 10.21
C GLY A 80 -5.37 24.44 11.10
N LEU A 81 -5.95 23.40 10.51
CA LEU A 81 -6.56 22.30 11.25
C LEU A 81 -5.49 21.39 11.83
N SER A 82 -5.54 21.14 13.14
CA SER A 82 -4.74 20.11 13.80
C SER A 82 -5.13 18.71 13.34
N LEU A 83 -4.25 17.73 13.56
CA LEU A 83 -4.51 16.34 13.16
C LEU A 83 -5.79 15.81 13.82
N THR A 84 -6.00 16.15 15.09
CA THR A 84 -7.19 15.75 15.84
C THR A 84 -8.46 16.37 15.30
N GLU A 85 -8.44 17.64 14.94
CA GLU A 85 -9.60 18.31 14.33
C GLU A 85 -9.91 17.69 12.97
N PHE A 86 -8.89 17.50 12.13
CA PHE A 86 -9.01 16.88 10.82
C PHE A 86 -9.61 15.47 10.88
N LEU A 87 -9.18 14.64 11.83
CA LEU A 87 -9.68 13.27 11.99
C LEU A 87 -11.11 13.20 12.52
N ASN A 88 -11.58 14.26 13.21
CA ASN A 88 -12.95 14.36 13.72
C ASN A 88 -13.95 14.90 12.68
N LEU A 89 -13.47 15.36 11.52
CA LEU A 89 -14.35 15.84 10.46
C LEU A 89 -15.08 14.69 9.75
N PRO A 90 -16.29 14.96 9.22
CA PRO A 90 -16.97 14.04 8.32
C PRO A 90 -16.11 13.63 7.12
N ARG A 91 -16.29 12.38 6.66
CA ARG A 91 -15.45 11.77 5.62
C ARG A 91 -15.44 12.57 4.32
N ASP A 92 -16.59 13.04 3.90
CA ASP A 92 -16.81 13.88 2.72
C ASP A 92 -16.01 15.20 2.79
N ILE A 93 -16.01 15.86 3.95
CA ILE A 93 -15.22 17.08 4.17
C ILE A 93 -13.72 16.77 4.11
N VAL A 94 -13.29 15.67 4.74
CA VAL A 94 -11.89 15.23 4.69
C VAL A 94 -11.43 14.95 3.26
N GLU A 95 -12.24 14.25 2.47
CA GLU A 95 -11.93 13.95 1.07
C GLU A 95 -11.83 15.23 0.22
N GLU A 96 -12.69 16.21 0.47
CA GLU A 96 -12.63 17.51 -0.21
C GLU A 96 -11.37 18.30 0.14
N ILE A 97 -11.01 18.37 1.43
CA ILE A 97 -9.79 19.04 1.90
C ILE A 97 -8.55 18.41 1.27
N LEU A 98 -8.47 17.08 1.26
CA LEU A 98 -7.36 16.36 0.64
C LEU A 98 -7.27 16.65 -0.86
N ARG A 99 -8.41 16.67 -1.56
CA ARG A 99 -8.45 16.97 -3.00
C ARG A 99 -7.95 18.38 -3.32
N GLN A 100 -8.36 19.37 -2.53
CA GLN A 100 -7.93 20.76 -2.74
C GLN A 100 -6.44 20.92 -2.47
N THR A 101 -5.95 20.41 -1.34
CA THR A 101 -4.53 20.48 -0.98
C THR A 101 -3.62 19.70 -1.94
N GLU A 102 -4.06 18.58 -2.51
CA GLU A 102 -3.35 17.88 -3.58
C GLU A 102 -3.22 18.74 -4.85
N ARG A 103 -4.25 19.50 -5.21
CA ARG A 103 -4.22 20.41 -6.36
C ARG A 103 -3.28 21.58 -6.12
N ASP A 104 -3.36 22.19 -4.94
CA ASP A 104 -2.52 23.33 -4.58
C ASP A 104 -1.04 22.94 -4.57
N ALA A 105 -0.70 21.78 -3.99
CA ALA A 105 0.65 21.25 -3.99
C ALA A 105 1.19 20.98 -5.42
N ALA A 106 0.33 20.50 -6.33
CA ALA A 106 0.72 20.29 -7.73
C ALA A 106 0.98 21.63 -8.46
N VAL A 107 0.17 22.66 -8.19
CA VAL A 107 0.37 24.00 -8.74
C VAL A 107 1.67 24.60 -8.22
N GLU A 108 1.91 24.53 -6.90
CA GLU A 108 3.15 25.03 -6.29
C GLU A 108 4.39 24.35 -6.87
N ALA A 109 4.39 23.02 -6.99
CA ALA A 109 5.51 22.29 -7.60
C ALA A 109 5.77 22.77 -9.04
N SER A 110 4.71 22.93 -9.85
CA SER A 110 4.85 23.43 -11.22
C SER A 110 5.36 24.87 -11.30
N HIS A 111 5.05 25.69 -10.30
CA HIS A 111 5.49 27.08 -10.23
C HIS A 111 6.97 27.16 -9.81
N VAL A 112 7.37 26.36 -8.82
CA VAL A 112 8.77 26.24 -8.39
C VAL A 112 9.65 25.78 -9.55
N ASP A 113 9.23 24.77 -10.32
CA ASP A 113 9.99 24.29 -11.48
C ASP A 113 10.22 25.39 -12.53
N LYS A 114 9.20 26.21 -12.81
CA LYS A 114 9.31 27.36 -13.72
C LYS A 114 10.28 28.41 -13.20
N VAL A 115 10.15 28.77 -11.92
CA VAL A 115 11.04 29.75 -11.28
C VAL A 115 12.49 29.25 -11.26
N SER A 116 12.72 27.98 -10.94
CA SER A 116 14.06 27.37 -11.02
C SER A 116 14.63 27.43 -12.43
N HIS A 117 13.84 27.10 -13.45
CA HIS A 117 14.27 27.17 -14.84
C HIS A 117 14.59 28.60 -15.30
N ASP A 118 13.82 29.59 -14.86
CA ASP A 118 14.07 31.00 -15.17
C ASP A 118 15.31 31.53 -14.43
N LEU A 119 15.55 31.11 -13.19
CA LEU A 119 16.77 31.42 -12.44
C LEU A 119 18.01 30.83 -13.11
N ASP A 120 17.96 29.59 -13.59
CA ASP A 120 19.09 28.96 -14.30
C ASP A 120 19.43 29.70 -15.60
N LYS A 121 18.41 30.17 -16.33
CA LYS A 121 18.61 31.04 -17.51
C LYS A 121 19.26 32.36 -17.16
N ILE A 122 18.83 33.00 -16.07
CA ILE A 122 19.38 34.30 -15.61
C ILE A 122 20.81 34.13 -15.10
N MET A 123 21.11 33.04 -14.39
CA MET A 123 22.41 32.75 -13.82
C MET A 123 23.44 32.22 -14.82
N GLY A 124 23.06 32.03 -16.09
CA GLY A 124 24.00 31.74 -17.18
C GLY A 124 24.76 30.43 -17.02
N LYS A 125 24.22 29.44 -16.29
CA LYS A 125 24.75 28.08 -16.31
C LYS A 125 24.24 27.40 -17.58
N LYS A 126 25.14 27.25 -18.55
CA LYS A 126 24.97 26.34 -19.70
C LYS A 126 24.74 24.91 -19.22
#